data_AF-A0A1Y4UYT7-F1
#
_entry.id   AF-A0A1Y4UYT7-F1
#
_cell.length_a   1.000
_cell.length_b   1.000
_cell.length_c   1.000
_cell.angle_alpha   90.00
_cell.angle_beta   90.00
_cell.angle_gamma   90.00
#
_symmetry.space_group_name_H-M   'P 1'
#
loop_
_entity.id
_entity.type
_entity.pdbx_description
1 polymer ?
#
loop_
_entity_poly.entity_id
_entity_poly.type
_entity_poly.pdbx_seq_one_letter_code
_entity_poly.pdbx_strand_id
1 'polypeptide(L)'
;MKRYNLSEIMKSAHTMRKFRPEKYPTFSEALKKAWKVAKFNKEIADRRAETIAYYEAKKQEAQELAARAARIESERAERIAMEVEAAKREREERAAKVEAECLAYGYGRGEHYSSFSGWGNYCGD
;
A
#
# COMPACT_ATOMS: atom_id res chain seq x y z
N MET A 1 -1.80 41.03 25.74
CA MET A 1 -1.82 39.80 26.57
C MET A 1 -0.41 39.50 27.07
N LYS A 2 -0.25 38.98 28.31
CA LYS A 2 1.08 38.58 28.82
C LYS A 2 1.60 37.40 27.98
N ARG A 3 2.83 37.52 27.45
CA ARG A 3 3.45 36.51 26.56
C ARG A 3 3.71 35.16 27.25
N TYR A 4 3.80 35.17 28.58
CA TYR A 4 4.04 34.00 29.42
C TYR A 4 3.16 34.02 30.66
N ASN A 5 2.70 32.84 31.11
CA ASN A 5 1.96 32.69 32.36
C ASN A 5 2.92 32.52 33.55
N LEU A 6 3.16 33.61 34.29
CA LEU A 6 4.07 33.63 35.44
C LEU A 6 3.64 32.67 36.55
N SER A 7 2.33 32.52 36.80
CA SER A 7 1.83 31.62 37.85
C SER A 7 2.18 30.17 37.55
N GLU A 8 2.01 29.75 36.29
CA GLU A 8 2.36 28.40 35.85
C GLU A 8 3.87 28.15 35.90
N ILE A 9 4.68 29.13 35.51
CA ILE A 9 6.15 29.00 35.59
C ILE A 9 6.59 28.84 37.05
N MET A 10 6.02 29.61 37.97
CA MET A 10 6.32 29.52 39.39
C MET A 10 5.87 28.18 39.99
N LYS A 11 4.67 27.72 39.65
CA LYS A 11 4.18 26.39 40.05
C LYS A 11 5.09 25.28 39.52
N SER A 12 5.49 25.35 38.25
CA SER A 12 6.40 24.39 37.63
C SER A 12 7.76 24.35 38.34
N ALA A 13 8.36 25.51 38.62
CA ALA A 13 9.61 25.60 39.37
C ALA A 13 9.48 25.00 40.78
N HIS A 14 8.37 25.26 41.46
CA HIS A 14 8.09 24.69 42.78
C HIS A 14 7.96 23.16 42.73
N THR A 15 7.19 22.64 41.78
CA THR A 15 7.03 21.20 41.53
C THR A 15 8.38 20.53 41.20
N MET A 16 9.19 21.14 40.33
CA MET A 16 10.51 20.63 39.96
C MET A 16 11.42 20.46 41.18
N ARG A 17 11.49 21.47 42.05
CA ARG A 17 12.28 21.39 43.28
C ARG A 17 11.70 20.39 44.28
N LYS A 18 10.38 20.37 44.47
CA LYS A 18 9.70 19.48 45.42
C LYS A 18 9.92 18.00 45.09
N PHE A 19 9.84 17.63 43.81
CA PHE A 19 9.91 16.23 43.39
C PHE A 19 11.31 15.79 42.92
N ARG A 20 12.23 16.73 42.67
CA ARG A 20 13.59 16.42 42.20
C ARG A 20 14.63 17.32 42.88
N PRO A 21 14.74 17.28 44.22
CA PRO A 21 15.67 18.13 44.96
C PRO A 21 17.14 17.87 44.59
N GLU A 22 17.51 16.62 44.28
CA GLU A 22 18.86 16.25 43.84
C GLU A 22 19.25 16.89 42.50
N LYS A 23 18.28 17.02 41.58
CA LYS A 23 18.49 17.59 40.25
C LYS A 23 18.37 19.11 40.23
N TYR A 24 17.62 19.67 41.16
CA TYR A 24 17.42 21.11 41.33
C TYR A 24 17.62 21.50 42.80
N PRO A 25 18.88 21.56 43.28
CA PRO A 25 19.19 21.85 44.69
C PRO A 25 18.63 23.19 45.16
N THR A 26 18.60 24.19 44.27
CA THR A 26 18.10 25.53 44.57
C THR A 26 16.82 25.85 43.80
N PHE A 27 15.98 26.71 44.38
CA PHE A 27 14.78 27.19 43.69
C PHE A 27 15.13 28.03 42.45
N SER A 28 16.25 28.76 42.48
CA SER A 28 16.71 29.55 41.33
C SER A 28 17.06 28.67 40.12
N GLU A 29 17.66 27.49 40.33
CA GLU A 29 17.91 26.52 39.26
C GLU A 29 16.63 25.92 38.69
N ALA A 30 15.69 25.53 39.56
CA ALA A 30 14.38 25.06 39.14
C ALA A 30 13.63 26.15 38.33
N LEU A 31 13.72 27.41 38.76
CA LEU A 31 13.11 28.55 38.09
C LEU A 31 13.73 28.82 36.72
N LYS A 32 15.06 28.80 36.61
CA LYS A 32 15.77 28.91 35.31
C LYS A 32 15.29 27.82 34.34
N LYS A 33 15.12 26.59 34.82
CA LYS A 33 14.65 25.48 33.99
C LYS A 33 13.18 25.64 33.59
N ALA A 34 12.30 26.01 34.52
CA ALA A 34 10.89 26.26 34.23
C ALA A 34 10.71 27.37 33.18
N TRP A 35 11.51 28.44 33.26
CA TRP A 35 11.55 29.48 32.22
C TRP A 35 11.99 28.95 30.85
N LYS A 36 13.01 28.08 30.79
CA LYS A 36 13.46 27.47 29.54
C LYS A 36 12.35 26.63 28.90
N VAL A 37 11.63 25.84 29.70
CA VAL A 37 10.50 25.03 29.23
C VAL A 37 9.35 25.92 28.74
N ALA A 38 9.01 26.98 29.47
CA ALA A 38 7.93 27.88 29.07
C ALA A 38 8.22 28.60 27.74
N LYS A 39 9.47 29.03 27.51
CA LYS A 39 9.91 29.60 26.22
C LYS A 39 9.79 28.58 25.09
N PHE A 40 10.26 27.36 25.32
CA PHE A 40 10.18 26.28 24.33
C PHE A 40 8.74 25.90 23.99
N ASN A 41 7.88 25.75 24.99
CA ASN A 41 6.45 25.47 24.77
C ASN A 41 5.77 26.57 23.97
N LYS A 42 6.17 27.83 24.19
CA LYS A 42 5.64 28.95 23.42
C LYS A 42 6.09 28.92 21.97
N GLU A 43 7.37 28.62 21.72
CA GLU A 43 7.91 28.43 20.37
C GLU A 43 7.22 27.28 19.64
N ILE A 44 6.97 26.15 20.32
CA ILE A 44 6.18 25.05 19.76
C ILE A 44 4.76 25.52 19.43
N ALA A 45 4.09 26.19 20.37
CA ALA A 45 2.72 26.65 20.16
C ALA A 45 2.61 27.61 18.97
N ASP A 46 3.60 28.49 18.79
CA ASP A 46 3.64 29.42 17.67
C ASP A 46 3.87 28.68 16.33
N ARG A 47 4.67 27.60 16.31
CA ARG A 47 4.92 26.76 15.12
C ARG A 47 3.91 25.61 14.90
N ARG A 48 2.96 25.41 15.82
CA ARG A 48 2.02 24.27 15.75
C ARG A 48 1.16 24.32 14.50
N ALA A 49 0.66 25.50 14.14
CA ALA A 49 -0.20 25.67 12.96
C ALA A 49 0.54 25.27 11.68
N GLU A 50 1.79 25.75 11.52
CA GLU A 50 2.65 25.41 10.37
C GLU A 50 2.96 23.91 10.32
N THR A 51 3.24 23.31 11.47
CA THR A 51 3.52 21.88 11.57
C THR A 51 2.30 21.04 11.20
N ILE A 52 1.13 21.39 11.70
CA ILE A 52 -0.14 20.70 11.39
C ILE A 52 -0.44 20.82 9.89
N ALA A 53 -0.38 22.03 9.33
CA ALA A 53 -0.63 22.26 7.91
C ALA A 53 0.32 21.45 7.01
N TYR A 54 1.60 21.36 7.37
CA TYR A 54 2.58 20.55 6.64
C TYR A 54 2.19 19.06 6.61
N TYR A 55 1.83 18.49 7.76
CA TYR A 55 1.45 17.07 7.84
C TYR A 55 0.11 16.80 7.17
N GLU A 56 -0.83 17.73 7.22
CA GLU A 56 -2.11 17.64 6.50
C GLU A 56 -1.90 17.65 4.99
N ALA A 57 -1.05 18.54 4.46
CA ALA A 57 -0.70 18.57 3.05
C ALA A 57 -0.03 17.25 2.61
N LYS A 58 0.91 16.73 3.42
CA LYS A 58 1.54 15.42 3.13
C LYS A 58 0.54 14.28 3.14
N LYS A 59 -0.45 14.31 4.02
CA LYS A 59 -1.52 13.30 4.06
C LYS A 59 -2.40 13.38 2.81
N GLN A 60 -2.73 14.58 2.35
CA GLN A 60 -3.49 14.77 1.10
C GLN A 60 -2.70 14.28 -0.12
N GLU A 61 -1.42 14.65 -0.25
CA GLU A 61 -0.55 14.15 -1.32
C GLU A 61 -0.49 12.62 -1.33
N ALA A 62 -0.34 11.97 -0.17
CA ALA A 62 -0.33 10.52 -0.06
C ALA A 62 -1.66 9.89 -0.49
N GLN A 63 -2.79 10.52 -0.15
CA GLN A 63 -4.12 10.06 -0.56
C GLN A 63 -4.33 10.20 -2.07
N GLU A 64 -3.89 11.30 -2.67
CA GLU A 64 -3.97 11.50 -4.13
C GLU A 64 -3.09 10.50 -4.89
N LEU A 65 -1.87 10.24 -4.41
CA LEU A 65 -0.99 9.23 -4.99
C LEU A 65 -1.58 7.83 -4.88
N ALA A 66 -2.15 7.47 -3.73
CA ALA A 66 -2.83 6.19 -3.55
C ALA A 66 -4.05 6.04 -4.47
N ALA A 67 -4.87 7.09 -4.59
CA ALA A 67 -6.02 7.10 -5.50
C ALA A 67 -5.58 6.98 -6.96
N ARG A 68 -4.49 7.64 -7.36
CA ARG A 68 -3.92 7.51 -8.70
C ARG A 68 -3.38 6.11 -8.97
N ALA A 69 -2.66 5.53 -8.01
CA ALA A 69 -2.16 4.16 -8.13
C ALA A 69 -3.31 3.16 -8.29
N ALA A 70 -4.36 3.27 -7.46
CA ALA A 70 -5.54 2.42 -7.55
C ALA A 70 -6.23 2.52 -8.92
N ARG A 71 -6.35 3.73 -9.50
CA ARG A 71 -6.90 3.91 -10.86
C ARG A 71 -6.05 3.19 -11.91
N ILE A 72 -4.73 3.39 -11.88
CA ILE A 72 -3.81 2.74 -12.82
C ILE A 72 -3.89 1.21 -12.69
N GLU A 73 -3.97 0.69 -11.47
CA GLU A 73 -4.13 -0.75 -11.23
C GLU A 73 -5.46 -1.28 -11.76
N SER A 74 -6.57 -0.56 -11.56
CA SER A 74 -7.87 -0.95 -12.12
C SER A 74 -7.88 -0.96 -13.65
N GLU A 75 -7.33 0.07 -14.30
CA GLU A 75 -7.22 0.12 -15.76
C GLU A 75 -6.32 -1.01 -16.31
N ARG A 76 -5.24 -1.34 -15.60
CA ARG A 76 -4.38 -2.48 -15.95
C ARG A 76 -5.12 -3.81 -15.81
N ALA A 77 -5.87 -4.00 -14.73
CA ALA A 77 -6.66 -5.19 -14.51
C ALA A 77 -7.72 -5.37 -15.61
N GLU A 78 -8.39 -4.29 -16.02
CA GLU A 78 -9.35 -4.31 -17.14
C GLU A 78 -8.68 -4.68 -18.47
N ARG A 79 -7.51 -4.11 -18.78
CA ARG A 79 -6.75 -4.48 -20.00
C ARG A 79 -6.37 -5.96 -20.00
N ILE A 80 -5.82 -6.45 -18.88
CA ILE A 80 -5.45 -7.85 -18.72
C ILE A 80 -6.69 -8.75 -18.88
N ALA A 81 -7.83 -8.39 -18.30
CA ALA A 81 -9.06 -9.14 -18.44
C ALA A 81 -9.52 -9.23 -19.91
N MET A 82 -9.46 -8.12 -20.65
CA MET A 82 -9.77 -8.12 -22.09
C MET A 82 -8.81 -9.00 -22.89
N GLU A 83 -7.51 -8.93 -22.62
CA GLU A 83 -6.50 -9.77 -23.29
C GLU A 83 -6.72 -11.26 -22.99
N VAL A 84 -7.05 -11.61 -21.75
CA VAL A 84 -7.35 -12.99 -21.36
C VAL A 84 -8.61 -13.51 -22.06
N GLU A 85 -9.67 -12.71 -22.13
CA GLU A 85 -10.90 -13.09 -22.85
C GLU A 85 -10.67 -13.22 -24.36
N ALA A 86 -9.88 -12.33 -24.97
CA ALA A 86 -9.48 -12.46 -26.37
C ALA A 86 -8.68 -13.75 -26.62
N ALA A 87 -7.73 -14.07 -25.75
CA ALA A 87 -6.94 -15.30 -25.86
C ALA A 87 -7.79 -16.57 -25.69
N LYS A 88 -8.84 -16.54 -24.84
CA LYS A 88 -9.80 -17.65 -24.74
C LYS A 88 -10.57 -17.86 -26.04
N ARG A 89 -11.11 -16.78 -26.62
CA ARG A 89 -11.82 -16.85 -27.91
C ARG A 89 -10.92 -17.39 -29.03
N GLU A 90 -9.68 -16.92 -29.11
CA GLU A 90 -8.71 -17.41 -30.09
C GLU A 90 -8.43 -18.91 -29.91
N ARG A 91 -8.32 -19.40 -28.66
CA ARG A 91 -8.15 -20.83 -28.38
C ARG A 91 -9.37 -21.64 -28.78
N GLU A 92 -10.57 -21.16 -28.49
CA GLU A 92 -11.82 -21.80 -28.89
C GLU A 92 -11.97 -21.87 -30.41
N GLU A 93 -11.65 -20.79 -31.13
CA GLU A 93 -11.65 -20.78 -32.59
C GLU A 93 -10.61 -21.74 -33.18
N ARG A 94 -9.40 -21.79 -32.61
CA ARG A 94 -8.37 -22.75 -33.01
C ARG A 94 -8.82 -24.19 -32.76
N ALA A 95 -9.41 -24.48 -31.60
CA ALA A 95 -9.95 -25.79 -31.29
C ALA A 95 -11.07 -26.18 -32.27
N ALA A 96 -12.00 -25.27 -32.56
CA ALA A 96 -13.08 -25.51 -33.52
C ALA A 96 -12.55 -25.77 -34.94
N LYS A 97 -11.48 -25.06 -35.37
CA LYS A 97 -10.81 -25.32 -36.66
C LYS A 97 -10.16 -26.69 -36.68
N VAL A 98 -9.44 -27.07 -35.62
CA VAL A 98 -8.81 -28.39 -35.51
C VAL A 98 -9.87 -29.50 -35.57
N GLU A 99 -10.98 -29.38 -34.82
CA GLU A 99 -12.08 -30.33 -34.87
C GLU A 99 -12.70 -30.43 -36.28
N ALA A 100 -12.93 -29.30 -36.95
CA ALA A 100 -13.45 -29.27 -38.31
C ALA A 100 -12.49 -29.93 -39.32
N GLU A 101 -11.18 -29.69 -39.20
CA GLU A 101 -10.15 -30.33 -40.02
C GLU A 101 -10.07 -31.84 -39.75
N CYS A 102 -10.09 -32.27 -38.49
CA CYS A 102 -10.13 -33.68 -38.12
C CYS A 102 -11.32 -34.40 -38.76
N LEU A 103 -12.52 -33.82 -38.66
CA LEU A 103 -13.74 -34.37 -39.28
C LEU A 103 -13.63 -34.45 -40.80
N ALA A 104 -13.06 -33.41 -41.46
CA ALA A 104 -12.84 -33.38 -42.90
C ALA A 104 -11.87 -34.47 -43.38
N TYR A 105 -10.77 -34.68 -42.65
CA TYR A 105 -9.80 -35.76 -42.91
C TYR A 105 -10.26 -37.15 -42.45
N GLY A 106 -11.44 -37.26 -41.83
CA GLY A 106 -12.03 -38.53 -41.41
C GLY A 106 -11.59 -39.02 -40.02
N TYR A 107 -10.79 -38.25 -39.30
CA TYR A 107 -10.47 -38.51 -37.89
C TYR A 107 -11.65 -38.10 -36.99
N GLY A 108 -12.06 -38.98 -36.07
CA GLY A 108 -13.14 -38.71 -35.12
C GLY A 108 -14.58 -38.96 -35.61
N ARG A 109 -14.78 -39.28 -36.89
CA ARG A 109 -16.00 -39.97 -37.33
C ARG A 109 -15.90 -41.39 -36.78
N GLY A 110 -16.81 -41.77 -35.88
CA GLY A 110 -16.93 -43.10 -35.29
C GLY A 110 -17.30 -44.21 -36.28
N GLU A 111 -16.80 -44.15 -37.52
CA GLU A 111 -16.87 -45.24 -38.49
C GLU A 111 -15.59 -46.08 -38.37
N HIS A 112 -15.64 -46.98 -37.39
CA HIS A 112 -15.07 -48.33 -37.45
C HIS A 112 -13.73 -48.52 -38.19
N TYR A 113 -12.60 -48.35 -37.49
CA TYR A 113 -11.46 -49.24 -37.72
C TYR A 113 -11.72 -50.58 -37.01
N SER A 114 -12.64 -51.38 -37.57
CA SER A 114 -12.96 -52.74 -37.10
C SER A 114 -13.07 -53.74 -38.25
N SER A 115 -12.30 -53.54 -39.32
CA SER A 115 -12.30 -54.47 -40.46
C SER A 115 -11.01 -54.48 -41.28
N PHE A 116 -9.87 -54.13 -40.67
CA PHE A 116 -8.57 -54.49 -41.22
C PHE A 116 -7.65 -55.02 -40.11
N SER A 117 -7.93 -56.25 -39.71
CA SER A 117 -6.96 -57.14 -39.11
C SER A 117 -5.85 -57.44 -40.12
N GLY A 118 -4.62 -57.13 -39.75
CA GLY A 118 -3.44 -57.13 -40.62
C GLY A 118 -2.93 -55.70 -40.61
N TRP A 119 -1.82 -55.39 -39.96
CA TRP A 119 -0.50 -55.79 -40.40
C TRP A 119 0.43 -55.99 -39.20
N GLY A 120 1.15 -57.12 -39.24
CA GLY A 120 2.45 -57.39 -38.64
C GLY A 120 2.83 -56.74 -37.31
N ASN A 121 2.86 -57.55 -36.26
CA ASN A 121 3.84 -57.40 -35.19
C ASN A 121 5.25 -57.38 -35.81
N TYR A 122 5.86 -56.20 -35.94
CA TYR A 122 7.30 -56.09 -36.13
C TYR A 122 7.96 -56.14 -34.75
N CYS A 123 8.43 -57.33 -34.37
CA CYS A 123 9.49 -57.49 -33.39
C CYS A 123 10.81 -57.36 -34.16
N GLY A 124 11.61 -56.34 -33.85
CA GLY A 124 12.97 -56.19 -34.34
C GLY A 124 13.91 -55.94 -33.18
N ASP A 125 14.98 -56.74 -33.11
CA ASP A 125 16.12 -56.70 -32.18
C ASP A 125 16.79 -55.31 -32.05
#